data_AF-A0A257SL12-F1
#
_entry.id   AF-A0A257SL12-F1
#
_cell.length_a   1.000
_cell.length_b   1.000
_cell.length_c   1.000
_cell.angle_alpha   90.00
_cell.angle_beta   90.00
_cell.angle_gamma   90.00
#
_symmetry.space_group_name_H-M   'P 1'
#
loop_
_entity.id
_entity.type
_entity.pdbx_description
1 polymer ?
#
loop_
_entity_poly.entity_id
_entity_poly.type
_entity_poly.pdbx_seq_one_letter_code
_entity_poly.pdbx_strand_id
1 'polypeptide(L)'
;MTRVGEQTFDVPQVRGGGFYPSALDKGTRTERALNVALAEMYVQGVSTRKVVTVLQALLGPEVAISSTQVSRAAEQLDAGLAAWRERPLGETPYVLLDARYERIREGGRLIDCAVLVATGITADGKRRVLGVSVAFSEAEVHWRSFLESLVLRGLRGVKFIVSDDHAGLKAARRATLPSVPWQRCQFHLQQNAQAYVTRLDQRKPVAQRIRAIFNAPDKAEAERLLKQAVGIWTKEAPKLAAWAEENLPRILSTTQIGVTIASLAIGALAEDALGPAIAGWLGGLPMAMEVGVRVAVGTAVALIVVTYFTVVLAELMPRGISLGNPEGMAAWLTPPLLLFAWFTAPFSWLLNRSSQLGLRLLGLELPRGEENVHSAEELRILVEQSQEKGVLLPQDAHLIEGVFEFSEKNAREVMTPRTDLDALPVDATLDDALAMVEETHRSRYPVYEDTIDNVIGLVLAKDLIPVLHHPPAEFSLRAVMRPVHVVPGSREVEEVLADFKPGVVTMEDLLEEIVGEILDEYDEPPPPETTLEGDTTLVPGNMNIGEFNERFALAVPEADYTTIAGFVFGALGRLPVVGDRVTAHGATFTVKQLDGRRIETLAVKVAAGSAPRQAAG
;
A
#
# COMPACT_ATOMS: atom_id res chain seq x y z
N MET A 1 -3.44 -40.23 -12.92
CA MET A 1 -4.18 -39.19 -12.16
C MET A 1 -4.99 -38.33 -13.12
N THR A 2 -6.28 -38.20 -12.85
CA THR A 2 -7.26 -37.43 -13.65
C THR A 2 -8.02 -36.46 -12.74
N ARG A 3 -8.87 -35.59 -13.31
CA ARG A 3 -9.76 -34.71 -12.55
C ARG A 3 -10.78 -35.42 -11.64
N VAL A 4 -10.94 -36.74 -11.77
CA VAL A 4 -11.82 -37.57 -10.92
C VAL A 4 -11.03 -38.52 -10.02
N GLY A 5 -9.72 -38.30 -9.87
CA GLY A 5 -8.83 -39.12 -9.06
C GLY A 5 -7.98 -40.11 -9.87
N GLU A 6 -7.42 -41.10 -9.17
CA GLU A 6 -6.60 -42.13 -9.78
C GLU A 6 -7.47 -43.13 -10.55
N GLN A 7 -7.05 -43.43 -11.78
CA GLN A 7 -7.75 -44.33 -12.68
C GLN A 7 -6.73 -45.31 -13.24
N THR A 8 -7.03 -46.60 -13.10
CA THR A 8 -6.19 -47.70 -13.60
C THR A 8 -6.91 -48.36 -14.77
N PHE A 9 -6.22 -48.49 -15.89
CA PHE A 9 -6.73 -49.17 -17.08
C PHE A 9 -5.58 -49.75 -17.89
N ASP A 10 -5.88 -50.81 -18.65
CA ASP A 10 -4.90 -51.45 -19.51
C ASP A 10 -4.82 -50.73 -20.86
N VAL A 11 -3.60 -50.47 -21.33
CA VAL A 11 -3.35 -49.91 -22.66
C VAL A 11 -3.08 -51.07 -23.64
N PRO A 12 -3.89 -51.23 -24.71
CA PRO A 12 -3.69 -52.29 -25.69
C PRO A 12 -2.32 -52.17 -26.37
N GLN A 13 -1.65 -53.30 -26.57
CA GLN A 13 -0.37 -53.38 -27.28
C GLN A 13 -0.51 -54.22 -28.55
N VAL A 14 0.12 -53.78 -29.64
CA VAL A 14 0.15 -54.50 -30.93
C VAL A 14 1.49 -55.20 -31.14
N ARG A 15 1.46 -56.42 -31.70
CA ARG A 15 2.67 -57.16 -32.10
C ARG A 15 3.37 -56.40 -33.24
N GLY A 16 4.63 -56.02 -33.03
CA GLY A 16 5.46 -55.29 -34.01
C GLY A 16 5.79 -53.84 -33.63
N GLY A 17 5.18 -53.30 -32.56
CA GLY A 17 5.44 -51.93 -32.09
C GLY A 17 4.81 -50.86 -32.98
N GLY A 18 4.40 -49.73 -32.39
CA GLY A 18 3.93 -48.55 -33.13
C GLY A 18 2.52 -48.05 -32.80
N PHE A 19 1.71 -48.83 -32.09
CA PHE A 19 0.41 -48.35 -31.59
C PHE A 19 0.55 -47.75 -30.18
N TYR A 20 0.05 -46.53 -30.01
CA TYR A 20 -0.25 -45.91 -28.73
C TYR A 20 -1.56 -45.11 -28.89
N PRO A 21 -2.51 -45.18 -27.94
CA PRO A 21 -3.77 -44.45 -28.07
C PRO A 21 -3.54 -42.94 -28.21
N SER A 22 -4.16 -42.30 -29.20
CA SER A 22 -4.07 -40.84 -29.40
C SER A 22 -4.74 -40.04 -28.28
N ALA A 23 -5.62 -40.67 -27.50
CA ALA A 23 -6.26 -40.08 -26.32
C ALA A 23 -5.30 -39.94 -25.12
N LEU A 24 -4.11 -40.55 -25.18
CA LEU A 24 -3.12 -40.52 -24.11
C LEU A 24 -1.80 -39.94 -24.63
N ASP A 25 -1.15 -39.14 -23.81
CA ASP A 25 0.22 -38.71 -24.08
C ASP A 25 1.19 -39.79 -23.64
N LYS A 26 2.11 -40.17 -24.54
CA LYS A 26 3.09 -41.21 -24.27
C LYS A 26 4.04 -40.79 -23.16
N GLY A 27 4.11 -41.58 -22.08
CA GLY A 27 4.98 -41.30 -20.93
C GLY A 27 4.37 -40.39 -19.87
N THR A 28 3.16 -39.86 -20.09
CA THR A 28 2.47 -39.00 -19.12
C THR A 28 1.42 -39.81 -18.36
N ARG A 29 1.44 -39.70 -17.02
CA ARG A 29 0.45 -40.36 -16.13
C ARG A 29 -0.57 -39.39 -15.54
N THR A 30 -0.48 -38.11 -15.91
CA THR A 30 -1.38 -37.02 -15.50
C THR A 30 -2.14 -36.47 -16.70
N GLU A 31 -3.43 -36.20 -16.51
CA GLU A 31 -4.25 -35.53 -17.50
C GLU A 31 -3.76 -34.09 -17.79
N ARG A 32 -3.82 -33.63 -19.04
CA ARG A 32 -3.43 -32.26 -19.43
C ARG A 32 -4.17 -31.18 -18.65
N ALA A 33 -5.49 -31.34 -18.49
CA ALA A 33 -6.32 -30.38 -17.76
C ALA A 33 -5.86 -30.24 -16.29
N LEU A 34 -5.43 -31.35 -15.67
CA LEU A 34 -4.87 -31.31 -14.33
C LEU A 34 -3.52 -30.56 -14.33
N ASN A 35 -2.61 -30.82 -15.27
CA ASN A 35 -1.34 -30.10 -15.35
C ASN A 35 -1.53 -28.58 -15.50
N VAL A 36 -2.54 -28.14 -16.26
CA VAL A 36 -2.88 -26.71 -16.38
C VAL A 36 -3.33 -26.14 -15.04
N ALA A 37 -4.22 -26.85 -14.32
CA ALA A 37 -4.65 -26.42 -12.98
C ALA A 37 -3.49 -26.39 -11.96
N LEU A 38 -2.55 -27.34 -12.03
CA LEU A 38 -1.32 -27.32 -11.22
C LEU A 38 -0.50 -26.05 -11.47
N ALA A 39 -0.31 -25.71 -12.74
CA ALA A 39 0.46 -24.54 -13.14
C ALA A 39 -0.26 -23.23 -12.76
N GLU A 40 -1.60 -23.19 -12.90
CA GLU A 40 -2.41 -22.05 -12.49
C GLU A 40 -2.33 -21.81 -10.97
N MET A 41 -2.50 -22.85 -10.14
CA MET A 41 -2.34 -22.73 -8.70
C MET A 41 -0.94 -22.19 -8.33
N TYR A 42 0.11 -22.68 -8.98
CA TYR A 42 1.47 -22.19 -8.77
C TYR A 42 1.61 -20.70 -9.12
N VAL A 43 1.04 -20.25 -10.24
CA VAL A 43 1.09 -18.84 -10.67
C VAL A 43 0.26 -17.93 -9.74
N GLN A 44 -0.80 -18.44 -9.14
CA GLN A 44 -1.62 -17.73 -8.14
C GLN A 44 -0.95 -17.64 -6.76
N GLY A 45 0.29 -18.13 -6.61
CA GLY A 45 1.05 -18.05 -5.36
C GLY A 45 1.02 -19.32 -4.51
N VAL A 46 0.25 -20.35 -4.89
CA VAL A 46 0.18 -21.59 -4.10
C VAL A 46 1.52 -22.32 -4.17
N SER A 47 2.14 -22.53 -3.00
CA SER A 47 3.40 -23.26 -2.93
C SER A 47 3.28 -24.68 -3.52
N THR A 48 4.35 -25.19 -4.14
CA THR A 48 4.33 -26.54 -4.75
C THR A 48 3.91 -27.66 -3.80
N ARG A 49 4.09 -27.45 -2.48
CA ARG A 49 3.63 -28.38 -1.43
C ARG A 49 2.15 -28.18 -1.10
N LYS A 50 1.66 -26.94 -0.97
CA LYS A 50 0.22 -26.67 -0.75
C LYS A 50 -0.65 -27.12 -1.91
N VAL A 51 -0.13 -27.08 -3.15
CA VAL A 51 -0.82 -27.67 -4.33
C VAL A 51 -1.18 -29.14 -4.09
N VAL A 52 -0.29 -29.91 -3.46
CA VAL A 52 -0.56 -31.33 -3.16
C VAL A 52 -1.67 -31.45 -2.12
N THR A 53 -1.63 -30.66 -1.05
CA THR A 53 -2.67 -30.62 -0.01
C THR A 53 -4.04 -30.28 -0.59
N VAL A 54 -4.12 -29.26 -1.44
CA VAL A 54 -5.36 -28.83 -2.11
C VAL A 54 -5.94 -29.97 -2.95
N LEU A 55 -5.11 -30.65 -3.73
CA LEU A 55 -5.57 -31.77 -4.54
C LEU A 55 -6.02 -32.98 -3.70
N GLN A 56 -5.33 -33.26 -2.60
CA GLN A 56 -5.73 -34.33 -1.68
C GLN A 56 -7.07 -34.03 -1.02
N ALA A 57 -7.34 -32.76 -0.69
CA ALA A 57 -8.64 -32.33 -0.16
C ALA A 57 -9.77 -32.46 -1.20
N LEU A 58 -9.50 -32.15 -2.48
CA LEU A 58 -10.51 -32.15 -3.54
C LEU A 58 -10.76 -33.53 -4.17
N LEU A 59 -9.72 -34.33 -4.34
CA LEU A 59 -9.75 -35.58 -5.11
C LEU A 59 -9.50 -36.83 -4.25
N GLY A 60 -9.21 -36.64 -2.96
CA GLY A 60 -8.99 -37.71 -1.99
C GLY A 60 -7.51 -37.88 -1.58
N PRO A 61 -7.27 -38.51 -0.41
CA PRO A 61 -5.93 -38.64 0.17
C PRO A 61 -4.97 -39.50 -0.67
N GLU A 62 -5.53 -40.31 -1.58
CA GLU A 62 -4.78 -41.18 -2.50
C GLU A 62 -3.94 -40.39 -3.52
N VAL A 63 -4.14 -39.06 -3.64
CA VAL A 63 -3.41 -38.24 -4.61
C VAL A 63 -1.92 -38.18 -4.28
N ALA A 64 -1.14 -38.87 -5.11
CA ALA A 64 0.32 -38.84 -5.10
C ALA A 64 0.86 -37.96 -6.25
N ILE A 65 0.88 -36.64 -6.05
CA ILE A 65 1.59 -35.69 -6.90
C ILE A 65 2.79 -35.13 -6.13
N SER A 66 3.97 -35.15 -6.73
CA SER A 66 5.18 -34.58 -6.12
C SER A 66 5.35 -33.10 -6.43
N SER A 67 6.07 -32.38 -5.57
CA SER A 67 6.45 -30.97 -5.83
C SER A 67 7.20 -30.82 -7.15
N THR A 68 8.03 -31.80 -7.53
CA THR A 68 8.72 -31.83 -8.82
C THR A 68 7.75 -31.91 -10.01
N GLN A 69 6.62 -32.63 -9.87
CA GLN A 69 5.60 -32.65 -10.92
C GLN A 69 4.90 -31.30 -11.06
N VAL A 70 4.64 -30.60 -9.95
CA VAL A 70 4.09 -29.23 -9.97
C VAL A 70 5.08 -28.28 -10.65
N SER A 71 6.36 -28.33 -10.29
CA SER A 71 7.41 -27.54 -10.95
C SER A 71 7.51 -27.81 -12.44
N ARG A 72 7.46 -29.08 -12.88
CA ARG A 72 7.45 -29.43 -14.31
C ARG A 72 6.19 -28.98 -15.04
N ALA A 73 5.06 -28.88 -14.35
CA ALA A 73 3.83 -28.34 -14.94
C ALA A 73 3.95 -26.82 -15.12
N ALA A 74 4.50 -26.11 -14.13
CA ALA A 74 4.77 -24.67 -14.21
C ALA A 74 5.83 -24.33 -15.27
N GLU A 75 6.88 -25.13 -15.41
CA GLU A 75 7.96 -24.97 -16.41
C GLU A 75 7.42 -24.97 -17.86
N GLN A 76 6.27 -25.62 -18.11
CA GLN A 76 5.63 -25.56 -19.44
C GLN A 76 5.14 -24.15 -19.80
N LEU A 77 4.92 -23.28 -18.80
CA LEU A 77 4.56 -21.89 -19.00
C LEU A 77 5.76 -21.03 -19.43
N ASP A 78 6.99 -21.47 -19.22
CA ASP A 78 8.20 -20.67 -19.53
C ASP A 78 8.30 -20.34 -21.02
N ALA A 79 7.89 -21.26 -21.89
CA ALA A 79 7.82 -21.00 -23.32
C ALA A 79 6.80 -19.88 -23.64
N GLY A 80 5.65 -19.88 -22.96
CA GLY A 80 4.63 -18.84 -23.08
C GLY A 80 5.11 -17.50 -22.51
N LEU A 81 5.81 -17.53 -21.37
CA LEU A 81 6.41 -16.35 -20.75
C LEU A 81 7.51 -15.75 -21.64
N ALA A 82 8.37 -16.58 -22.23
CA ALA A 82 9.39 -16.15 -23.18
C ALA A 82 8.76 -15.51 -24.42
N ALA A 83 7.77 -16.18 -25.03
CA ALA A 83 7.03 -15.63 -26.16
C ALA A 83 6.32 -14.31 -25.81
N TRP A 84 5.74 -14.22 -24.61
CA TRP A 84 5.15 -12.98 -24.11
C TRP A 84 6.21 -11.90 -23.89
N ARG A 85 7.38 -12.22 -23.33
CA ARG A 85 8.49 -11.28 -23.11
C ARG A 85 9.09 -10.80 -24.42
N GLU A 86 9.14 -11.63 -25.46
CA GLU A 86 9.75 -11.30 -26.75
C GLU A 86 8.76 -10.73 -27.77
N ARG A 87 7.46 -10.70 -27.45
CA ARG A 87 6.41 -10.25 -28.36
C ARG A 87 6.67 -8.84 -28.93
N PRO A 88 6.19 -8.55 -30.15
CA PRO A 88 6.25 -7.22 -30.71
C PRO A 88 5.43 -6.24 -29.87
N LEU A 89 5.95 -5.03 -29.76
CA LEU A 89 5.33 -3.88 -29.12
C LEU A 89 4.85 -2.89 -30.19
N GLY A 90 4.01 -1.95 -29.76
CA GLY A 90 3.41 -0.95 -30.62
C GLY A 90 3.56 0.47 -30.07
N GLU A 91 2.69 1.35 -30.55
CA GLU A 91 2.65 2.73 -30.08
C GLU A 91 2.22 2.79 -28.61
N THR A 92 3.10 3.31 -27.76
CA THR A 92 2.88 3.40 -26.31
C THR A 92 3.31 4.78 -25.82
N PRO A 93 2.38 5.76 -25.80
CA PRO A 93 2.70 7.15 -25.49
C PRO A 93 3.26 7.40 -24.08
N TYR A 94 2.88 6.60 -23.09
CA TYR A 94 3.34 6.76 -21.71
C TYR A 94 3.98 5.48 -21.21
N VAL A 95 5.18 5.58 -20.63
CA VAL A 95 5.90 4.43 -20.08
C VAL A 95 6.27 4.70 -18.64
N LEU A 96 5.91 3.77 -17.76
CA LEU A 96 6.27 3.72 -16.36
C LEU A 96 7.35 2.64 -16.19
N LEU A 97 8.45 2.99 -15.53
CA LEU A 97 9.57 2.10 -15.27
C LEU A 97 9.73 1.94 -13.76
N ASP A 98 9.83 0.70 -13.32
CA ASP A 98 9.91 0.35 -11.91
C ASP A 98 10.81 -0.87 -11.68
N ALA A 99 11.33 -1.03 -10.47
CA ALA A 99 12.13 -2.16 -10.07
C ALA A 99 11.73 -2.67 -8.69
N ARG A 100 11.64 -4.00 -8.56
CA ARG A 100 11.38 -4.68 -7.29
C ARG A 100 12.51 -5.65 -7.00
N TYR A 101 13.02 -5.65 -5.76
CA TYR A 101 14.05 -6.61 -5.36
C TYR A 101 13.40 -7.91 -4.87
N GLU A 102 13.90 -9.02 -5.38
CA GLU A 102 13.50 -10.37 -4.99
C GLU A 102 14.73 -11.17 -4.56
N ARG A 103 14.56 -11.97 -3.50
CA ARG A 103 15.62 -12.84 -2.99
C ARG A 103 15.62 -14.15 -3.74
N ILE A 104 16.68 -14.40 -4.51
CA ILE A 104 16.83 -15.65 -5.25
C ILE A 104 18.01 -16.45 -4.71
N ARG A 105 17.95 -17.76 -4.90
CA ARG A 105 19.08 -18.65 -4.58
C ARG A 105 19.86 -18.92 -5.85
N GLU A 106 21.11 -18.45 -5.90
CA GLU A 106 22.02 -18.65 -7.02
C GLU A 106 23.39 -19.09 -6.52
N GLY A 107 23.98 -20.13 -7.14
CA GLY A 107 25.27 -20.68 -6.72
C GLY A 107 25.31 -21.16 -5.25
N GLY A 108 24.15 -21.55 -4.69
CA GLY A 108 24.04 -21.96 -3.28
C GLY A 108 23.99 -20.82 -2.26
N ARG A 109 23.92 -19.56 -2.70
CA ARG A 109 23.78 -18.37 -1.84
C ARG A 109 22.47 -17.66 -2.11
N LEU A 110 21.91 -17.01 -1.09
CA LEU A 110 20.84 -16.04 -1.29
C LEU A 110 21.46 -14.73 -1.77
N ILE A 111 20.92 -14.20 -2.85
CA ILE A 111 21.28 -12.90 -3.41
C ILE A 111 20.01 -12.10 -3.71
N ASP A 112 20.10 -10.78 -3.58
CA ASP A 112 19.03 -9.89 -3.99
C ASP A 112 19.16 -9.62 -5.50
N CYS A 113 18.07 -9.79 -6.25
CA CYS A 113 17.99 -9.49 -7.68
C CYS A 113 16.89 -8.47 -7.95
N ALA A 114 17.18 -7.50 -8.81
CA ALA A 114 16.22 -6.52 -9.29
C ALA A 114 15.39 -7.11 -10.44
N VAL A 115 14.09 -7.17 -10.26
CA VAL A 115 13.09 -7.40 -11.30
C VAL A 115 12.71 -6.05 -11.89
N LEU A 116 13.24 -5.75 -13.07
CA LEU A 116 12.96 -4.54 -13.83
C LEU A 116 11.65 -4.69 -14.61
N VAL A 117 10.72 -3.78 -14.41
CA VAL A 117 9.38 -3.79 -15.01
C VAL A 117 9.17 -2.54 -15.85
N ALA A 118 8.64 -2.71 -17.06
CA ALA A 118 8.14 -1.60 -17.86
C ALA A 118 6.64 -1.77 -18.05
N THR A 119 5.86 -0.78 -17.63
CA THR A 119 4.42 -0.71 -17.82
C THR A 119 4.08 0.45 -18.73
N GLY A 120 3.28 0.21 -19.76
CA GLY A 120 2.91 1.21 -20.76
C GLY A 120 1.44 1.54 -20.71
N ILE A 121 1.10 2.77 -21.04
CA ILE A 121 -0.25 3.16 -21.47
C ILE A 121 -0.21 3.21 -23.00
N THR A 122 -0.91 2.28 -23.64
CA THR A 122 -0.96 2.16 -25.09
C THR A 122 -1.79 3.29 -25.71
N ALA A 123 -1.70 3.47 -27.03
CA ALA A 123 -2.41 4.56 -27.73
C ALA A 123 -3.95 4.51 -27.58
N ASP A 124 -4.51 3.35 -27.25
CA ASP A 124 -5.93 3.14 -26.91
C ASP A 124 -6.26 3.44 -25.44
N GLY A 125 -5.30 3.93 -24.65
CA GLY A 125 -5.49 4.32 -23.26
C GLY A 125 -5.39 3.17 -22.25
N LYS A 126 -5.07 1.95 -22.68
CA LYS A 126 -4.99 0.79 -21.78
C LYS A 126 -3.63 0.64 -21.12
N ARG A 127 -3.62 0.23 -19.85
CA ARG A 127 -2.39 -0.11 -19.13
C ARG A 127 -1.97 -1.55 -19.44
N ARG A 128 -0.69 -1.77 -19.75
CA ARG A 128 -0.13 -3.10 -20.02
C ARG A 128 1.33 -3.19 -19.59
N VAL A 129 1.73 -4.31 -18.98
CA VAL A 129 3.15 -4.61 -18.76
C VAL A 129 3.82 -4.88 -20.10
N LEU A 130 4.76 -4.04 -20.54
CA LEU A 130 5.48 -4.13 -21.81
C LEU A 130 6.60 -5.17 -21.77
N GLY A 131 7.20 -5.37 -20.60
CA GLY A 131 8.22 -6.37 -20.40
C GLY A 131 8.70 -6.42 -18.96
N VAL A 132 9.42 -7.51 -18.68
CA VAL A 132 10.13 -7.74 -17.44
C VAL A 132 11.50 -8.32 -17.72
N SER A 133 12.49 -7.92 -16.92
CA SER A 133 13.84 -8.44 -16.95
C SER A 133 14.36 -8.61 -15.54
N VAL A 134 15.04 -9.72 -15.26
CA VAL A 134 15.72 -9.95 -13.99
C VAL A 134 17.19 -9.56 -14.15
N ALA A 135 17.74 -8.84 -13.18
CA ALA A 135 19.12 -8.40 -13.14
C ALA A 135 19.66 -8.44 -11.72
N PHE A 136 20.98 -8.49 -11.55
CA PHE A 136 21.63 -8.48 -10.22
C PHE A 136 21.58 -7.12 -9.53
N SER A 137 21.28 -6.05 -10.27
CA SER A 137 21.21 -4.70 -9.74
C SER A 137 20.46 -3.78 -10.71
N GLU A 138 20.19 -2.56 -10.27
CA GLU A 138 19.68 -1.47 -11.09
C GLU A 138 20.79 -0.62 -11.75
N ALA A 139 21.96 -1.21 -11.99
CA ALA A 139 23.02 -0.53 -12.72
C ALA A 139 22.55 -0.11 -14.13
N GLU A 140 23.15 0.97 -14.65
CA GLU A 140 22.79 1.53 -15.96
C GLU A 140 22.77 0.49 -17.07
N VAL A 141 23.75 -0.41 -17.11
CA VAL A 141 23.88 -1.43 -18.17
C VAL A 141 22.65 -2.34 -18.22
N HIS A 142 22.10 -2.73 -17.07
CA HIS A 142 20.92 -3.58 -16.99
C HIS A 142 19.67 -2.85 -17.47
N TRP A 143 19.47 -1.61 -17.01
CA TRP A 143 18.37 -0.77 -17.47
C TRP A 143 18.46 -0.44 -18.96
N ARG A 144 19.66 -0.16 -19.46
CA ARG A 144 19.90 0.15 -20.87
C ARG A 144 19.56 -1.05 -21.74
N SER A 145 20.09 -2.23 -21.42
CA SER A 145 19.78 -3.48 -22.13
C SER A 145 18.27 -3.75 -22.14
N PHE A 146 17.60 -3.55 -21.00
CA PHE A 146 16.16 -3.72 -20.91
C PHE A 146 15.38 -2.73 -21.78
N LEU A 147 15.73 -1.44 -21.75
CA LEU A 147 15.09 -0.41 -22.59
C LEU A 147 15.36 -0.62 -24.08
N GLU A 148 16.59 -0.97 -24.45
CA GLU A 148 16.95 -1.34 -25.83
C GLU A 148 16.12 -2.53 -26.32
N SER A 149 15.90 -3.54 -25.46
CA SER A 149 15.03 -4.68 -25.79
C SER A 149 13.59 -4.25 -26.10
N LEU A 150 13.06 -3.24 -25.42
CA LEU A 150 11.71 -2.72 -25.67
C LEU A 150 11.65 -2.00 -27.02
N VAL A 151 12.65 -1.17 -27.32
CA VAL A 151 12.77 -0.44 -28.58
C VAL A 151 12.92 -1.41 -29.75
N LEU A 152 13.79 -2.43 -29.63
CA LEU A 152 13.98 -3.47 -30.64
C LEU A 152 12.70 -4.27 -30.92
N ARG A 153 11.89 -4.50 -29.89
CA ARG A 153 10.56 -5.14 -30.03
C ARG A 153 9.51 -4.24 -30.68
N GLY A 154 9.81 -2.96 -30.94
CA GLY A 154 8.91 -2.05 -31.65
C GLY A 154 8.22 -1.00 -30.77
N LEU A 155 8.70 -0.78 -29.53
CA LEU A 155 8.21 0.32 -28.69
C LEU A 155 8.46 1.66 -29.40
N ARG A 156 7.39 2.37 -29.74
CA ARG A 156 7.44 3.65 -30.46
C ARG A 156 6.40 4.64 -29.96
N GLY A 157 6.58 5.91 -30.34
CA GLY A 157 5.64 6.98 -30.01
C GLY A 157 5.64 7.38 -28.54
N VAL A 158 6.69 7.06 -27.77
CA VAL A 158 6.80 7.41 -26.36
C VAL A 158 6.89 8.94 -26.23
N LYS A 159 5.91 9.53 -25.56
CA LYS A 159 5.80 10.97 -25.28
C LYS A 159 6.23 11.32 -23.87
N PHE A 160 6.18 10.38 -22.94
CA PHE A 160 6.45 10.64 -21.54
C PHE A 160 6.91 9.39 -20.79
N ILE A 161 7.91 9.54 -19.92
CA ILE A 161 8.41 8.46 -19.07
C ILE A 161 8.29 8.86 -17.60
N VAL A 162 7.76 7.94 -16.79
CA VAL A 162 7.68 8.08 -15.33
C VAL A 162 8.52 6.99 -14.67
N SER A 163 9.37 7.36 -13.72
CA SER A 163 10.13 6.39 -12.93
C SER A 163 10.61 6.98 -11.60
N ASP A 164 11.19 6.18 -10.71
CA ASP A 164 11.97 6.75 -9.61
C ASP A 164 13.28 7.40 -10.11
N ASP A 165 13.90 8.23 -9.26
CA ASP A 165 15.18 8.92 -9.51
C ASP A 165 16.38 8.02 -9.19
N HIS A 166 16.41 6.84 -9.83
CA HIS A 166 17.56 5.94 -9.75
C HIS A 166 18.64 6.33 -10.77
N ALA A 167 19.91 6.40 -10.34
CA ALA A 167 21.01 6.89 -11.17
C ALA A 167 21.21 6.05 -12.46
N GLY A 168 21.14 4.73 -12.35
CA GLY A 168 21.26 3.81 -13.49
C GLY A 168 20.14 3.98 -14.50
N LEU A 169 18.91 4.15 -14.02
CA LEU A 169 17.72 4.34 -14.86
C LEU A 169 17.75 5.68 -15.60
N LYS A 170 18.18 6.74 -14.91
CA LYS A 170 18.31 8.09 -15.48
C LYS A 170 19.32 8.12 -16.62
N ALA A 171 20.46 7.46 -16.45
CA ALA A 171 21.48 7.34 -17.48
C ALA A 171 21.00 6.47 -18.67
N ALA A 172 20.41 5.31 -18.38
CA ALA A 172 19.86 4.41 -19.40
C ALA A 172 18.76 5.06 -20.26
N ARG A 173 17.82 5.78 -19.63
CA ARG A 173 16.77 6.53 -20.35
C ARG A 173 17.36 7.61 -21.25
N ARG A 174 18.35 8.37 -20.76
CA ARG A 174 19.03 9.40 -21.57
C ARG A 174 19.78 8.81 -22.75
N ALA A 175 20.32 7.59 -22.60
CA ALA A 175 21.00 6.89 -23.69
C ALA A 175 20.04 6.33 -24.75
N THR A 176 18.87 5.82 -24.33
CA THR A 176 17.94 5.08 -25.21
C THR A 176 16.81 5.93 -25.77
N LEU A 177 16.27 6.85 -24.98
CA LEU A 177 15.13 7.72 -25.29
C LEU A 177 15.44 9.19 -24.91
N PRO A 178 16.49 9.80 -25.50
CA PRO A 178 17.01 11.11 -25.08
C PRO A 178 15.99 12.25 -25.21
N SER A 179 15.15 12.20 -26.24
CA SER A 179 14.18 13.26 -26.58
C SER A 179 12.86 13.14 -25.83
N VAL A 180 12.68 12.09 -25.00
CA VAL A 180 11.42 11.85 -24.29
C VAL A 180 11.45 12.55 -22.92
N PRO A 181 10.50 13.46 -22.65
CA PRO A 181 10.35 14.07 -21.34
C PRO A 181 10.18 13.02 -20.24
N TRP A 182 10.75 13.32 -19.07
CA TRP A 182 10.70 12.44 -17.90
C TRP A 182 10.26 13.19 -16.67
N GLN A 183 9.45 12.52 -15.87
CA GLN A 183 9.04 12.98 -14.55
C GLN A 183 9.31 11.89 -13.53
N ARG A 184 9.73 12.30 -12.34
CA ARG A 184 9.82 11.40 -11.20
C ARG A 184 8.43 10.90 -10.80
N CYS A 185 8.32 9.63 -10.47
CA CYS A 185 7.09 9.03 -9.97
C CYS A 185 6.64 9.72 -8.67
N GLN A 186 5.41 10.22 -8.64
CA GLN A 186 4.85 10.88 -7.46
C GLN A 186 4.71 9.92 -6.27
N PHE A 187 4.40 8.65 -6.55
CA PHE A 187 4.30 7.61 -5.52
C PHE A 187 5.65 7.37 -4.81
N HIS A 188 6.71 7.07 -5.58
CA HIS A 188 8.06 6.90 -5.01
C HIS A 188 8.56 8.17 -4.35
N LEU A 189 8.25 9.34 -4.91
CA LEU A 189 8.59 10.60 -4.27
C LEU A 189 7.90 10.76 -2.91
N GLN A 190 6.62 10.41 -2.78
CA GLN A 190 5.90 10.42 -1.50
C GLN A 190 6.48 9.42 -0.50
N GLN A 191 6.80 8.19 -0.94
CA GLN A 191 7.44 7.21 -0.06
C GLN A 191 8.81 7.69 0.42
N ASN A 192 9.61 8.29 -0.45
CA ASN A 192 10.92 8.84 -0.09
C ASN A 192 10.83 9.97 0.93
N ALA A 193 9.74 10.74 0.94
CA ALA A 193 9.50 11.74 1.97
C ALA A 193 9.38 11.12 3.37
N GLN A 194 8.83 9.90 3.48
CA GLN A 194 8.61 9.23 4.77
C GLN A 194 9.93 8.87 5.48
N ALA A 195 11.01 8.66 4.74
CA ALA A 195 12.34 8.40 5.32
C ALA A 195 12.88 9.59 6.13
N TYR A 196 12.37 10.80 5.89
CA TYR A 196 12.74 12.01 6.63
C TYR A 196 11.79 12.33 7.79
N VAL A 197 10.80 11.47 8.03
CA VAL A 197 9.80 11.62 9.10
C VAL A 197 10.10 10.59 10.19
N THR A 198 10.64 11.06 11.32
CA THR A 198 11.04 10.20 12.44
C THR A 198 9.86 9.71 13.27
N ARG A 199 8.77 10.49 13.36
CA ARG A 199 7.59 10.13 14.13
C ARG A 199 6.50 9.52 13.25
N LEU A 200 5.99 8.36 13.64
CA LEU A 200 4.99 7.61 12.86
C LEU A 200 3.68 8.40 12.67
N ASP A 201 3.23 9.12 13.71
CA ASP A 201 2.04 9.96 13.67
C ASP A 201 2.12 11.10 12.64
N GLN A 202 3.34 11.53 12.29
CA GLN A 202 3.57 12.60 11.33
C GLN A 202 3.63 12.11 9.87
N ARG A 203 3.74 10.81 9.62
CA ARG A 203 3.83 10.27 8.25
C ARG A 203 2.57 10.54 7.44
N LYS A 204 1.39 10.31 8.03
CA LYS A 204 0.09 10.54 7.38
C LYS A 204 -0.15 12.03 7.08
N PRO A 205 0.02 12.98 8.03
CA PRO A 205 -0.04 14.42 7.75
C PRO A 205 0.94 14.90 6.66
N VAL A 206 2.17 14.39 6.65
CA VAL A 206 3.17 14.74 5.62
C VAL A 206 2.73 14.24 4.25
N ALA A 207 2.28 12.99 4.14
CA ALA A 207 1.77 12.42 2.89
C ALA A 207 0.56 13.21 2.36
N GLN A 208 -0.40 13.56 3.22
CA GLN A 208 -1.57 14.37 2.86
C GLN A 208 -1.17 15.76 2.36
N ARG A 209 -0.21 16.43 3.00
CA ARG A 209 0.30 17.73 2.55
C ARG A 209 0.98 17.65 1.19
N ILE A 210 1.81 16.64 0.95
CA ILE A 210 2.45 16.41 -0.36
C ILE A 210 1.39 16.12 -1.42
N ARG A 211 0.38 15.30 -1.10
CA ARG A 211 -0.74 15.01 -2.00
C ARG A 211 -1.55 16.27 -2.34
N ALA A 212 -1.80 17.14 -1.36
CA ALA A 212 -2.44 18.43 -1.58
C ALA A 212 -1.62 19.34 -2.52
N ILE A 213 -0.29 19.32 -2.43
CA ILE A 213 0.60 20.05 -3.34
C ILE A 213 0.48 19.51 -4.77
N PHE A 214 0.44 18.18 -4.96
CA PHE A 214 0.31 17.59 -6.30
C PHE A 214 -1.09 17.70 -6.91
N ASN A 215 -2.12 17.64 -6.06
CA ASN A 215 -3.51 17.81 -6.46
C ASN A 215 -3.93 19.28 -6.52
N ALA A 216 -3.00 20.21 -6.28
CA ALA A 216 -3.26 21.63 -6.39
C ALA A 216 -3.77 21.96 -7.80
N PRO A 217 -4.78 22.84 -7.92
CA PRO A 217 -5.42 23.15 -9.20
C PRO A 217 -4.48 23.82 -10.21
N ASP A 218 -3.43 24.49 -9.72
CA ASP A 218 -2.40 25.11 -10.54
C ASP A 218 -1.07 25.21 -9.78
N LYS A 219 -0.02 25.62 -10.50
CA LYS A 219 1.33 25.73 -9.98
C LYS A 219 1.45 26.79 -8.88
N ALA A 220 0.72 27.91 -8.99
CA ALA A 220 0.82 28.99 -8.01
C ALA A 220 0.28 28.52 -6.65
N GLU A 221 -0.84 27.81 -6.66
CA GLU A 221 -1.39 27.20 -5.46
C GLU A 221 -0.51 26.06 -4.94
N ALA A 222 0.06 25.24 -5.82
CA ALA A 222 1.03 24.21 -5.45
C ALA A 222 2.27 24.81 -4.78
N GLU A 223 2.82 25.91 -5.31
CA GLU A 223 3.94 26.64 -4.74
C GLU A 223 3.58 27.29 -3.40
N ARG A 224 2.37 27.83 -3.27
CA ARG A 224 1.86 28.39 -2.00
C ARG A 224 1.75 27.31 -0.93
N LEU A 225 1.14 26.16 -1.26
CA LEU A 225 1.01 25.01 -0.38
C LEU A 225 2.36 24.42 -0.01
N LEU A 226 3.30 24.35 -0.98
CA LEU A 226 4.67 23.92 -0.73
C LEU A 226 5.37 24.84 0.25
N LYS A 227 5.30 26.17 0.03
CA LYS A 227 5.92 27.15 0.92
C LYS A 227 5.33 27.08 2.33
N GLN A 228 4.02 26.86 2.44
CA GLN A 228 3.35 26.66 3.73
C GLN A 228 3.81 25.37 4.42
N ALA A 229 3.88 24.26 3.69
CA ALA A 229 4.33 22.98 4.22
C ALA A 229 5.79 23.02 4.68
N VAL A 230 6.68 23.60 3.86
CA VAL A 230 8.09 23.81 4.20
C VAL A 230 8.22 24.66 5.46
N GLY A 231 7.48 25.77 5.59
CA GLY A 231 7.55 26.61 6.79
C GLY A 231 7.17 25.90 8.10
N ILE A 232 6.30 24.89 8.02
CA ILE A 232 5.97 24.01 9.15
C ILE A 232 7.11 23.02 9.38
N TRP A 233 7.54 22.31 8.34
CA TRP A 233 8.58 21.30 8.41
C TRP A 233 9.95 21.86 8.80
N THR A 234 10.26 23.13 8.50
CA THR A 234 11.53 23.75 8.93
C THR A 234 11.70 23.69 10.45
N LYS A 235 10.61 23.72 11.22
CA LYS A 235 10.64 23.66 12.68
C LYS A 235 10.61 22.23 13.21
N GLU A 236 9.82 21.36 12.59
CA GLU A 236 9.52 20.01 13.10
C GLU A 236 10.42 18.94 12.48
N ALA A 237 10.78 19.08 11.20
CA ALA A 237 11.56 18.13 10.42
C ALA A 237 12.45 18.85 9.36
N PRO A 238 13.57 19.49 9.77
CA PRO A 238 14.37 20.35 8.89
C PRO A 238 14.93 19.64 7.65
N LYS A 239 15.25 18.34 7.78
CA LYS A 239 15.72 17.52 6.65
C LYS A 239 14.63 17.26 5.62
N LEU A 240 13.38 17.04 6.08
CA LEU A 240 12.22 16.92 5.19
C LEU A 240 11.96 18.24 4.46
N ALA A 241 12.04 19.37 5.16
CA ALA A 241 11.85 20.69 4.56
C ALA A 241 12.85 20.95 3.42
N ALA A 242 14.14 20.73 3.68
CA ALA A 242 15.19 20.90 2.66
C ALA A 242 15.00 19.95 1.46
N TRP A 243 14.68 18.68 1.73
CA TRP A 243 14.39 17.70 0.67
C TRP A 243 13.16 18.10 -0.16
N ALA A 244 12.10 18.58 0.49
CA ALA A 244 10.84 19.00 -0.12
C ALA A 244 11.03 20.20 -1.05
N GLU A 245 11.78 21.22 -0.62
CA GLU A 245 12.12 22.39 -1.44
C GLU A 245 12.85 22.03 -2.72
N GLU A 246 13.73 21.02 -2.68
CA GLU A 246 14.50 20.62 -3.87
C GLU A 246 13.69 19.73 -4.84
N ASN A 247 12.85 18.84 -4.30
CA ASN A 247 12.27 17.74 -5.07
C ASN A 247 10.84 18.00 -5.56
N LEU A 248 10.00 18.68 -4.78
CA LEU A 248 8.58 18.89 -5.12
C LEU A 248 8.37 19.85 -6.30
N PRO A 249 9.10 20.98 -6.43
CA PRO A 249 8.92 21.91 -7.56
C PRO A 249 9.18 21.28 -8.94
N ARG A 250 10.03 20.26 -9.00
CA ARG A 250 10.41 19.60 -10.26
C ARG A 250 9.23 18.92 -10.96
N ILE A 251 8.17 18.60 -10.22
CA ILE A 251 6.95 17.92 -10.73
C ILE A 251 5.88 18.92 -11.21
N LEU A 252 5.93 20.19 -10.78
CA LEU A 252 4.86 21.17 -10.99
C LEU A 252 4.91 21.93 -12.33
N SER A 253 5.82 21.60 -13.24
CA SER A 253 6.19 22.47 -14.37
C SER A 253 5.46 22.21 -15.71
N THR A 254 4.72 21.10 -15.86
CA THR A 254 4.28 20.63 -17.19
C THR A 254 2.94 21.22 -17.67
N THR A 255 1.93 21.36 -16.81
CA THR A 255 0.57 21.79 -17.20
C THR A 255 0.49 23.27 -17.58
N GLN A 256 1.29 24.12 -16.93
CA GLN A 256 1.31 25.57 -17.16
C GLN A 256 1.72 25.91 -18.59
N ILE A 257 2.66 25.15 -19.17
CA ILE A 257 3.18 25.38 -20.51
C ILE A 257 2.06 25.24 -21.55
N GLY A 258 1.17 24.25 -21.41
CA GLY A 258 0.06 24.03 -22.33
C GLY A 258 -0.97 25.17 -22.32
N VAL A 259 -1.34 25.66 -21.12
CA VAL A 259 -2.27 26.78 -20.96
C VAL A 259 -1.64 28.07 -21.50
N THR A 260 -0.36 28.33 -21.20
CA THR A 260 0.34 29.50 -21.72
C THR A 260 0.43 29.49 -23.25
N ILE A 261 0.73 28.35 -23.88
CA ILE A 261 0.78 28.24 -25.35
C ILE A 261 -0.60 28.48 -25.97
N ALA A 262 -1.68 27.92 -25.41
CA ALA A 262 -3.03 28.11 -25.91
C ALA A 262 -3.50 29.57 -25.80
N SER A 263 -3.21 30.22 -24.65
CA SER A 263 -3.55 31.63 -24.43
C SER A 263 -2.77 32.56 -25.36
N LEU A 264 -1.48 32.28 -25.62
CA LEU A 264 -0.68 33.03 -26.58
C LEU A 264 -1.21 32.85 -28.03
N ALA A 265 -1.62 31.63 -28.40
CA ALA A 265 -2.20 31.36 -29.72
C ALA A 265 -3.53 32.09 -29.94
N ILE A 266 -4.40 32.13 -28.92
CA ILE A 266 -5.66 32.90 -28.95
C ILE A 266 -5.36 34.41 -29.03
N GLY A 267 -4.39 34.90 -28.26
CA GLY A 267 -3.95 36.30 -28.32
C GLY A 267 -3.46 36.71 -29.72
N ALA A 268 -2.68 35.86 -30.39
CA ALA A 268 -2.19 36.09 -31.75
C ALA A 268 -3.34 36.10 -32.78
N LEU A 269 -4.31 35.18 -32.70
CA LEU A 269 -5.47 35.18 -33.59
C LEU A 269 -6.39 36.39 -33.39
N ALA A 270 -6.44 36.91 -32.17
CA ALA A 270 -7.27 38.06 -31.84
C ALA A 270 -6.64 39.40 -32.28
N GLU A 271 -5.32 39.46 -32.43
CA GLU A 271 -4.61 40.61 -33.02
C GLU A 271 -5.13 40.90 -34.43
N ASP A 272 -5.22 39.87 -35.27
CA ASP A 272 -5.68 40.00 -36.67
C ASP A 272 -7.15 40.44 -36.77
N ALA A 273 -7.98 40.07 -35.79
CA ALA A 273 -9.41 40.36 -35.79
C ALA A 273 -9.76 41.72 -35.16
N LEU A 274 -9.12 42.09 -34.03
CA LEU A 274 -9.48 43.25 -33.22
C LEU A 274 -8.52 44.43 -33.40
N GLY A 275 -7.25 44.19 -33.71
CA GLY A 275 -6.24 45.24 -33.90
C GLY A 275 -6.63 46.31 -34.91
N PRO A 276 -7.08 45.94 -36.13
CA PRO A 276 -7.53 46.90 -37.15
C PRO A 276 -8.77 47.70 -36.73
N ALA A 277 -9.71 47.08 -36.00
CA ALA A 277 -10.93 47.74 -35.54
C ALA A 277 -10.63 48.81 -34.49
N ILE A 278 -9.73 48.51 -33.54
CA ILE A 278 -9.30 49.46 -32.50
C ILE A 278 -8.43 50.58 -33.12
N ALA A 279 -7.53 50.25 -34.05
CA ALA A 279 -6.74 51.24 -34.77
C ALA A 279 -7.62 52.21 -35.60
N GLY A 280 -8.71 51.70 -36.20
CA GLY A 280 -9.70 52.49 -36.92
C GLY A 280 -10.46 53.45 -35.99
N TRP A 281 -10.87 52.98 -34.81
CA TRP A 281 -11.50 53.81 -33.79
C TRP A 281 -10.58 54.94 -33.29
N LEU A 282 -9.30 54.64 -33.05
CA LEU A 282 -8.29 55.63 -32.68
C LEU A 282 -8.06 56.70 -33.77
N GLY A 283 -8.27 56.35 -35.04
CA GLY A 283 -8.18 57.28 -36.16
C GLY A 283 -9.29 58.34 -36.20
N GLY A 284 -10.43 58.10 -35.52
CA GLY A 284 -11.54 59.04 -35.41
C GLY A 284 -11.37 60.10 -34.31
N LEU A 285 -10.33 59.98 -33.48
CA LEU A 285 -10.04 60.95 -32.42
C LEU A 285 -9.35 62.20 -32.99
N PRO A 286 -9.60 63.41 -32.46
CA PRO A 286 -9.02 64.66 -32.94
C PRO A 286 -7.50 64.82 -32.69
N MET A 287 -6.81 63.73 -32.38
CA MET A 287 -5.40 63.69 -32.01
C MET A 287 -4.57 63.26 -33.24
N ALA A 288 -3.64 64.10 -33.66
CA ALA A 288 -2.78 63.84 -34.82
C ALA A 288 -1.76 62.73 -34.50
N MET A 289 -2.16 61.48 -34.69
CA MET A 289 -1.26 60.31 -34.58
C MET A 289 -0.90 59.79 -35.96
N GLU A 290 0.39 59.51 -36.16
CA GLU A 290 0.88 58.82 -37.35
C GLU A 290 0.25 57.43 -37.49
N VAL A 291 0.03 56.99 -38.73
CA VAL A 291 -0.65 55.71 -39.04
C VAL A 291 0.04 54.53 -38.35
N GLY A 292 1.38 54.50 -38.36
CA GLY A 292 2.16 53.44 -37.72
C GLY A 292 1.95 53.35 -36.20
N VAL A 293 1.85 54.52 -35.54
CA VAL A 293 1.58 54.59 -34.09
C VAL A 293 0.18 54.09 -33.77
N ARG A 294 -0.83 54.42 -34.59
CA ARG A 294 -2.21 53.96 -34.38
C ARG A 294 -2.34 52.44 -34.49
N VAL A 295 -1.67 51.82 -35.47
CA VAL A 295 -1.68 50.36 -35.64
C VAL A 295 -0.98 49.69 -34.47
N ALA A 296 0.20 50.17 -34.08
CA ALA A 296 0.94 49.59 -32.95
C ALA A 296 0.15 49.68 -31.63
N VAL A 297 -0.48 50.83 -31.35
CA VAL A 297 -1.32 51.01 -30.17
C VAL A 297 -2.58 50.14 -30.25
N GLY A 298 -3.23 50.06 -31.41
CA GLY A 298 -4.42 49.22 -31.61
C GLY A 298 -4.14 47.73 -31.37
N THR A 299 -3.03 47.23 -31.91
CA THR A 299 -2.54 45.86 -31.68
C THR A 299 -2.22 45.61 -30.21
N ALA A 300 -1.47 46.50 -29.55
CA ALA A 300 -1.11 46.34 -28.15
C ALA A 300 -2.35 46.33 -27.23
N VAL A 301 -3.32 47.21 -27.49
CA VAL A 301 -4.58 47.26 -26.75
C VAL A 301 -5.42 46.01 -27.00
N ALA A 302 -5.51 45.54 -28.25
CA ALA A 302 -6.21 44.30 -28.59
C ALA A 302 -5.63 43.10 -27.82
N LEU A 303 -4.30 42.95 -27.83
CA LEU A 303 -3.61 41.87 -27.13
C LEU A 303 -3.85 41.91 -25.62
N ILE A 304 -3.72 43.08 -24.99
CA ILE A 304 -3.94 43.25 -23.54
C ILE A 304 -5.38 42.92 -23.18
N VAL A 305 -6.36 43.45 -23.92
CA VAL A 305 -7.78 43.25 -23.65
C VAL A 305 -8.16 41.78 -23.79
N VAL A 306 -7.77 41.14 -24.90
CA VAL A 306 -8.06 39.73 -25.15
C VAL A 306 -7.41 38.87 -24.08
N THR A 307 -6.13 39.09 -23.79
CA THR A 307 -5.39 38.32 -22.78
C THR A 307 -6.06 38.44 -21.41
N TYR A 308 -6.43 39.66 -21.00
CA TYR A 308 -7.15 39.90 -19.76
C TYR A 308 -8.48 39.13 -19.70
N PHE A 309 -9.32 39.24 -20.74
CA PHE A 309 -10.61 38.56 -20.75
C PHE A 309 -10.49 37.04 -20.87
N THR A 310 -9.52 36.50 -21.61
CA THR A 310 -9.30 35.05 -21.64
C THR A 310 -8.83 34.53 -20.29
N VAL A 311 -7.89 35.20 -19.63
CA VAL A 311 -7.42 34.77 -18.29
C VAL A 311 -8.55 34.92 -17.26
N VAL A 312 -9.29 36.03 -17.28
CA VAL A 312 -10.36 36.26 -16.31
C VAL A 312 -11.56 35.34 -16.55
N LEU A 313 -12.08 35.27 -17.78
CA LEU A 313 -13.32 34.56 -18.10
C LEU A 313 -13.13 33.06 -18.32
N ALA A 314 -12.00 32.63 -18.89
CA ALA A 314 -11.75 31.23 -19.20
C ALA A 314 -10.95 30.50 -18.11
N GLU A 315 -10.21 31.23 -17.27
CA GLU A 315 -9.36 30.63 -16.25
C GLU A 315 -9.78 31.01 -14.82
N LEU A 316 -9.69 32.28 -14.43
CA LEU A 316 -9.85 32.70 -13.03
C LEU A 316 -11.30 32.59 -12.53
N MET A 317 -12.28 33.01 -13.33
CA MET A 317 -13.68 33.05 -12.91
C MET A 317 -14.33 31.65 -12.85
N PRO A 318 -14.18 30.77 -13.85
CA PRO A 318 -14.68 29.40 -13.73
C PRO A 318 -14.05 28.66 -12.56
N ARG A 319 -12.75 28.87 -12.31
CA ARG A 319 -12.05 28.32 -11.14
C ARG A 319 -12.65 28.83 -9.84
N GLY A 320 -12.83 30.14 -9.70
CA GLY A 320 -13.43 30.75 -8.51
C GLY A 320 -14.84 30.21 -8.20
N ILE A 321 -15.67 30.03 -9.22
CA ILE A 321 -17.04 29.50 -9.05
C ILE A 321 -17.01 27.99 -8.76
N SER A 322 -16.13 27.23 -9.42
CA SER A 322 -16.02 25.78 -9.21
C SER A 322 -15.56 25.39 -7.80
N LEU A 323 -14.74 26.23 -7.15
CA LEU A 323 -14.28 26.00 -5.77
C LEU A 323 -15.37 26.22 -4.73
N GLY A 324 -16.35 27.09 -5.02
CA GLY A 324 -17.47 27.36 -4.12
C GLY A 324 -18.64 26.39 -4.26
N ASN A 325 -18.86 25.81 -5.45
CA ASN A 325 -19.93 24.85 -5.71
C ASN A 325 -19.54 23.88 -6.84
N PRO A 326 -18.68 22.89 -6.58
CA PRO A 326 -18.18 21.98 -7.60
C PRO A 326 -19.28 21.10 -8.20
N GLU A 327 -20.24 20.66 -7.39
CA GLU A 327 -21.36 19.79 -7.80
C GLU A 327 -22.35 20.53 -8.70
N GLY A 328 -22.71 21.77 -8.34
CA GLY A 328 -23.56 22.63 -9.16
C GLY A 328 -22.90 23.03 -10.48
N MET A 329 -21.59 23.32 -10.46
CA MET A 329 -20.83 23.63 -11.68
C MET A 329 -20.73 22.40 -12.60
N ALA A 330 -20.46 21.21 -12.05
CA ALA A 330 -20.45 19.97 -12.81
C ALA A 330 -21.82 19.69 -13.43
N ALA A 331 -22.91 19.83 -12.67
CA ALA A 331 -24.27 19.65 -13.17
C ALA A 331 -24.64 20.66 -14.27
N TRP A 332 -24.11 21.89 -14.20
CA TRP A 332 -24.35 22.94 -15.21
C TRP A 332 -23.49 22.79 -16.47
N LEU A 333 -22.23 22.37 -16.35
CA LEU A 333 -21.31 22.15 -17.47
C LEU A 333 -21.55 20.82 -18.20
N THR A 334 -22.10 19.82 -17.52
CA THR A 334 -22.34 18.50 -18.11
C THR A 334 -23.26 18.55 -19.34
N PRO A 335 -24.44 19.20 -19.31
CA PRO A 335 -25.31 19.31 -20.49
C PRO A 335 -24.65 19.94 -21.73
N PRO A 336 -23.98 21.11 -21.67
CA PRO A 336 -23.31 21.67 -22.84
C PRO A 336 -22.13 20.83 -23.30
N LEU A 337 -21.38 20.18 -22.40
CA LEU A 337 -20.33 19.24 -22.77
C LEU A 337 -20.87 17.99 -23.46
N LEU A 338 -22.00 17.44 -23.00
CA LEU A 338 -22.67 16.31 -23.64
C LEU A 338 -23.27 16.69 -24.99
N LEU A 339 -23.82 17.90 -25.12
CA LEU A 339 -24.29 18.43 -26.41
C LEU A 339 -23.13 18.58 -27.39
N PHE A 340 -21.99 19.11 -26.94
CA PHE A 340 -20.77 19.21 -27.75
C PHE A 340 -20.23 17.82 -28.11
N ALA A 341 -20.20 16.88 -27.18
CA ALA A 341 -19.80 15.49 -27.42
C ALA A 341 -20.74 14.82 -28.43
N TRP A 342 -22.04 15.05 -28.33
CA TRP A 342 -23.02 14.54 -29.29
C TRP A 342 -22.85 15.18 -30.69
N PHE A 343 -22.59 16.48 -30.76
CA PHE A 343 -22.33 17.19 -32.02
C PHE A 343 -21.03 16.74 -32.68
N THR A 344 -19.99 16.52 -31.88
CA THR A 344 -18.67 16.04 -32.36
C THR A 344 -18.61 14.53 -32.55
N ALA A 345 -19.56 13.76 -31.99
CA ALA A 345 -19.64 12.31 -32.13
C ALA A 345 -19.60 11.80 -33.57
N PRO A 346 -20.35 12.35 -34.55
CA PRO A 346 -20.25 11.90 -35.94
C PRO A 346 -18.85 12.15 -36.55
N PHE A 347 -18.18 13.23 -36.17
CA PHE A 347 -16.81 13.52 -36.62
C PHE A 347 -15.80 12.58 -35.95
N SER A 348 -15.91 12.38 -34.63
CA SER A 348 -15.12 11.41 -33.88
C SER A 348 -15.34 9.98 -34.36
N TRP A 349 -16.58 9.63 -34.74
CA TRP A 349 -16.92 8.36 -35.36
C TRP A 349 -16.26 8.23 -36.73
N LEU A 350 -16.32 9.26 -37.57
CA LEU A 350 -15.69 9.24 -38.89
C LEU A 350 -14.16 9.10 -38.76
N LEU A 351 -13.54 9.86 -37.86
CA LEU A 351 -12.11 9.76 -37.56
C LEU A 351 -11.71 8.40 -37.02
N ASN A 352 -12.44 7.88 -36.03
CA ASN A 352 -12.21 6.54 -35.49
C ASN A 352 -12.44 5.48 -36.57
N ARG A 353 -13.43 5.65 -37.44
CA ARG A 353 -13.71 4.72 -38.53
C ARG A 353 -12.61 4.77 -39.59
N SER A 354 -12.10 5.94 -39.94
CA SER A 354 -10.96 6.07 -40.86
C SER A 354 -9.68 5.51 -40.26
N SER A 355 -9.43 5.71 -38.96
CA SER A 355 -8.29 5.14 -38.25
C SER A 355 -8.40 3.61 -38.17
N GLN A 356 -9.57 3.08 -37.85
CA GLN A 356 -9.83 1.64 -37.85
C GLN A 356 -9.72 1.02 -39.26
N LEU A 357 -10.15 1.75 -40.30
CA LEU A 357 -10.00 1.34 -41.70
C LEU A 357 -8.52 1.32 -42.11
N GLY A 358 -7.76 2.35 -41.73
CA GLY A 358 -6.31 2.41 -41.94
C GLY A 358 -5.56 1.29 -41.22
N LEU A 359 -5.91 1.01 -39.96
CA LEU A 359 -5.32 -0.10 -39.18
C LEU A 359 -5.64 -1.47 -39.80
N ARG A 360 -6.86 -1.64 -40.33
CA ARG A 360 -7.25 -2.86 -41.07
C ARG A 360 -6.53 -3.01 -42.41
N LEU A 361 -6.32 -1.92 -43.14
CA LEU A 361 -5.52 -1.93 -44.38
C LEU A 361 -4.04 -2.25 -44.11
N LEU A 362 -3.56 -1.96 -42.90
CA LEU A 362 -2.22 -2.29 -42.42
C LEU A 362 -2.14 -3.65 -41.68
N GLY A 363 -3.24 -4.42 -41.61
CA GLY A 363 -3.26 -5.76 -41.01
C GLY A 363 -3.12 -5.81 -39.48
N LEU A 364 -3.44 -4.72 -38.77
CA LEU A 364 -3.33 -4.63 -37.31
C LEU A 364 -4.69 -4.91 -36.62
N GLU A 365 -4.69 -5.76 -35.59
CA GLU A 365 -5.90 -6.15 -34.84
C GLU A 365 -6.43 -5.03 -33.92
N LEU A 366 -7.76 -4.94 -33.80
CA LEU A 366 -8.44 -3.93 -32.98
C LEU A 366 -8.63 -4.43 -31.53
N PRO A 367 -8.22 -3.66 -30.50
CA PRO A 367 -8.43 -4.06 -29.10
C PRO A 367 -9.92 -4.09 -28.74
N ARG A 368 -10.42 -5.24 -28.26
CA ARG A 368 -11.74 -5.34 -27.61
C ARG A 368 -11.64 -4.78 -26.19
N GLY A 369 -12.63 -3.98 -25.79
CA GLY A 369 -12.74 -3.46 -24.42
C GLY A 369 -13.12 -4.58 -23.45
N GLU A 370 -12.39 -4.72 -22.35
CA GLU A 370 -12.72 -5.60 -21.23
C GLU A 370 -12.65 -4.80 -19.92
N GLU A 371 -13.47 -5.25 -18.98
CA GLU A 371 -14.02 -4.58 -17.80
C GLU A 371 -13.02 -4.23 -16.70
N ASN A 372 -13.43 -3.26 -15.87
CA ASN A 372 -12.71 -2.76 -14.69
C ASN A 372 -12.56 -3.86 -13.63
N VAL A 373 -11.39 -4.50 -13.56
CA VAL A 373 -10.97 -5.28 -12.40
C VAL A 373 -9.98 -4.41 -11.61
N HIS A 374 -10.37 -4.03 -10.39
CA HIS A 374 -9.55 -3.21 -9.49
C HIS A 374 -8.47 -4.05 -8.79
N SER A 375 -7.26 -3.50 -8.64
CA SER A 375 -6.18 -4.15 -7.89
C SER A 375 -6.35 -3.96 -6.37
N ALA A 376 -5.63 -4.74 -5.55
CA ALA A 376 -5.64 -4.61 -4.09
C ALA A 376 -5.24 -3.20 -3.63
N GLU A 377 -4.28 -2.56 -4.29
CA GLU A 377 -3.90 -1.17 -4.03
C GLU A 377 -5.02 -0.17 -4.36
N GLU A 378 -5.79 -0.41 -5.42
CA GLU A 378 -6.95 0.44 -5.75
C GLU A 378 -8.05 0.30 -4.70
N LEU A 379 -8.25 -0.91 -4.16
CA LEU A 379 -9.17 -1.16 -3.04
C LEU A 379 -8.69 -0.49 -1.75
N ARG A 380 -7.39 -0.53 -1.42
CA ARG A 380 -6.81 0.20 -0.28
C ARG A 380 -7.05 1.70 -0.38
N ILE A 381 -6.88 2.29 -1.56
CA ILE A 381 -7.18 3.70 -1.82
C ILE A 381 -8.66 4.01 -1.58
N LEU A 382 -9.57 3.11 -1.95
CA LEU A 382 -11.01 3.29 -1.73
C LEU A 382 -11.41 3.19 -0.25
N VAL A 383 -10.79 2.29 0.51
CA VAL A 383 -10.99 2.14 1.96
C VAL A 383 -10.52 3.40 2.67
N GLU A 384 -9.32 3.90 2.33
CA GLU A 384 -8.77 5.15 2.86
C GLU A 384 -9.68 6.35 2.55
N GLN A 385 -10.16 6.47 1.31
CA GLN A 385 -11.10 7.53 0.91
C GLN A 385 -12.45 7.44 1.65
N SER A 386 -12.92 6.23 1.94
CA SER A 386 -14.18 6.01 2.66
C SER A 386 -14.06 6.35 4.14
N GLN A 387 -12.89 6.10 4.74
CA GLN A 387 -12.56 6.54 6.10
C GLN A 387 -12.49 8.07 6.18
N GLU A 388 -11.80 8.74 5.25
CA GLU A 388 -11.67 10.21 5.24
C GLU A 388 -13.02 10.92 5.07
N LYS A 389 -13.95 10.33 4.31
CA LYS A 389 -15.31 10.85 4.15
C LYS A 389 -16.25 10.52 5.31
N GLY A 390 -15.77 9.81 6.34
CA GLY A 390 -16.55 9.40 7.49
C GLY A 390 -17.63 8.36 7.19
N VAL A 391 -17.54 7.69 6.05
CA VAL A 391 -18.47 6.62 5.65
C VAL A 391 -18.08 5.30 6.32
N LEU A 392 -16.78 5.10 6.55
CA LEU A 392 -16.22 3.91 7.20
C LEU A 392 -15.62 4.31 8.56
N LEU A 393 -15.94 3.55 9.61
CA LEU A 393 -15.37 3.80 10.94
C LEU A 393 -13.87 3.44 10.95
N PRO A 394 -13.05 4.10 11.78
CA PRO A 394 -11.62 3.79 11.87
C PRO A 394 -11.32 2.34 12.22
N GLN A 395 -12.15 1.71 13.04
CA GLN A 395 -12.04 0.30 13.44
C GLN A 395 -12.28 -0.63 12.24
N ASP A 396 -13.33 -0.37 11.45
CA ASP A 396 -13.63 -1.17 10.25
C ASP A 396 -12.56 -1.01 9.17
N ALA A 397 -12.00 0.19 9.02
CA ALA A 397 -10.89 0.44 8.11
C ALA A 397 -9.64 -0.34 8.52
N HIS A 398 -9.33 -0.37 9.82
CA HIS A 398 -8.19 -1.11 10.35
C HIS A 398 -8.33 -2.61 10.13
N LEU A 399 -9.52 -3.19 10.34
CA LEU A 399 -9.79 -4.60 10.04
C LEU A 399 -9.56 -4.92 8.56
N ILE A 400 -10.05 -4.08 7.65
CA ILE A 400 -9.88 -4.29 6.21
C ILE A 400 -8.39 -4.17 5.80
N GLU A 401 -7.68 -3.22 6.38
CA GLU A 401 -6.24 -3.04 6.17
C GLU A 401 -5.44 -4.24 6.73
N GLY A 402 -5.78 -4.70 7.92
CA GLY A 402 -5.24 -5.91 8.57
C GLY A 402 -5.45 -7.16 7.72
N VAL A 403 -6.60 -7.33 7.06
CA VAL A 403 -6.82 -8.44 6.11
C VAL A 403 -5.84 -8.37 4.92
N PHE A 404 -5.59 -7.17 4.38
CA PHE A 404 -4.64 -7.03 3.29
C PHE A 404 -3.19 -7.27 3.76
N GLU A 405 -2.81 -6.80 4.94
CA GLU A 405 -1.47 -7.05 5.50
C GLU A 405 -1.26 -8.52 5.86
N PHE A 406 -2.28 -9.15 6.45
CA PHE A 406 -2.30 -10.58 6.78
C PHE A 406 -2.03 -11.45 5.54
N SER A 407 -2.58 -11.07 4.38
CA SER A 407 -2.34 -11.78 3.11
C SER A 407 -0.89 -11.67 2.60
N GLU A 408 -0.12 -10.71 3.08
CA GLU A 408 1.26 -10.46 2.65
C GLU A 408 2.31 -11.02 3.65
N LYS A 409 1.90 -11.45 4.86
CA LYS A 409 2.80 -11.91 5.92
C LYS A 409 3.14 -13.40 5.82
N ASN A 410 4.33 -13.76 6.32
CA ASN A 410 4.79 -15.14 6.47
C ASN A 410 4.79 -15.60 7.94
N ALA A 411 4.78 -16.91 8.17
CA ALA A 411 4.79 -17.52 9.50
C ALA A 411 5.93 -17.02 10.42
N ARG A 412 7.10 -16.69 9.86
CA ARG A 412 8.22 -16.14 10.66
C ARG A 412 7.94 -14.74 11.21
N GLU A 413 7.04 -14.00 10.58
CA GLU A 413 6.73 -12.61 10.91
C GLU A 413 5.66 -12.53 12.01
N VAL A 414 4.94 -13.64 12.22
CA VAL A 414 3.85 -13.76 13.22
C VAL A 414 4.20 -14.75 14.34
N MET A 415 5.24 -15.59 14.20
CA MET A 415 5.62 -16.56 15.23
C MET A 415 6.16 -15.90 16.50
N THR A 416 5.86 -16.47 17.67
CA THR A 416 6.54 -16.13 18.92
C THR A 416 8.05 -16.42 18.80
N PRO A 417 8.93 -15.45 19.07
CA PRO A 417 10.37 -15.67 19.05
C PRO A 417 10.81 -16.74 20.06
N ARG A 418 11.86 -17.49 19.72
CA ARG A 418 12.41 -18.55 20.58
C ARG A 418 12.88 -18.10 21.97
N THR A 419 13.21 -16.81 22.12
CA THR A 419 13.64 -16.24 23.40
C THR A 419 12.48 -16.08 24.37
N ASP A 420 11.26 -16.04 23.83
CA ASP A 420 10.03 -15.71 24.53
C ASP A 420 9.15 -16.97 24.62
N LEU A 421 9.76 -18.15 24.41
CA LEU A 421 9.13 -19.46 24.37
C LEU A 421 9.27 -20.16 25.72
N ASP A 422 8.15 -20.32 26.42
CA ASP A 422 8.07 -21.12 27.65
C ASP A 422 7.97 -22.61 27.29
N ALA A 423 9.08 -23.34 27.41
CA ALA A 423 9.21 -24.74 26.97
C ALA A 423 9.70 -25.68 28.08
N LEU A 424 9.24 -26.93 28.04
CA LEU A 424 9.58 -27.97 29.02
C LEU A 424 10.58 -28.98 28.44
N PRO A 425 11.64 -29.36 29.19
CA PRO A 425 12.49 -30.47 28.77
C PRO A 425 11.75 -31.81 28.93
N VAL A 426 12.05 -32.79 28.08
CA VAL A 426 11.35 -34.08 28.02
C VAL A 426 11.44 -34.92 29.30
N ASP A 427 12.49 -34.70 30.09
CA ASP A 427 12.77 -35.35 31.38
C ASP A 427 12.25 -34.55 32.59
N ALA A 428 11.51 -33.45 32.36
CA ALA A 428 10.86 -32.68 33.42
C ALA A 428 9.93 -33.55 34.27
N THR A 429 9.97 -33.32 35.59
CA THR A 429 9.05 -33.99 36.53
C THR A 429 7.66 -33.36 36.46
N LEU A 430 6.68 -34.02 37.09
CA LEU A 430 5.33 -33.46 37.18
C LEU A 430 5.33 -32.14 37.94
N ASP A 431 6.13 -32.02 39.00
CA ASP A 431 6.24 -30.80 39.80
C ASP A 431 6.85 -29.65 38.99
N ASP A 432 7.87 -29.92 38.18
CA ASP A 432 8.47 -28.90 37.29
C ASP A 432 7.45 -28.39 36.24
N ALA A 433 6.67 -29.30 35.67
CA ALA A 433 5.63 -28.95 34.70
C ALA A 433 4.50 -28.13 35.34
N LEU A 434 4.10 -28.45 36.57
CA LEU A 434 3.09 -27.68 37.30
C LEU A 434 3.60 -26.31 37.71
N ALA A 435 4.85 -26.21 38.18
CA ALA A 435 5.47 -24.94 38.52
C ALA A 435 5.55 -24.01 37.29
N MET A 436 5.93 -24.54 36.13
CA MET A 436 5.93 -23.79 34.87
C MET A 436 4.52 -23.29 34.51
N VAL A 437 3.49 -24.11 34.68
CA VAL A 437 2.10 -23.73 34.42
C VAL A 437 1.62 -22.63 35.36
N GLU A 438 1.97 -22.73 36.64
CA GLU A 438 1.63 -21.74 37.67
C GLU A 438 2.39 -20.42 37.50
N GLU A 439 3.60 -20.44 36.96
CA GLU A 439 4.40 -19.22 36.73
C GLU A 439 3.95 -18.49 35.46
N THR A 440 3.86 -19.21 34.34
CA THR A 440 3.70 -18.60 33.01
C THR A 440 2.26 -18.49 32.54
N HIS A 441 1.33 -19.24 33.16
CA HIS A 441 -0.10 -19.23 32.85
C HIS A 441 -0.47 -19.53 31.39
N ARG A 442 0.45 -20.10 30.60
CA ARG A 442 0.21 -20.45 29.20
C ARG A 442 -0.66 -21.70 29.07
N SER A 443 -1.42 -21.77 27.99
CA SER A 443 -2.26 -22.94 27.68
C SER A 443 -1.47 -24.12 27.09
N ARG A 444 -0.30 -23.86 26.48
CA ARG A 444 0.45 -24.81 25.64
C ARG A 444 1.96 -24.66 25.86
N TYR A 445 2.62 -25.78 26.07
CA TYR A 445 4.06 -25.85 26.36
C TYR A 445 4.77 -26.79 25.38
N PRO A 446 5.66 -26.28 24.53
CA PRO A 446 6.52 -27.11 23.70
C PRO A 446 7.42 -27.99 24.56
N VAL A 447 7.58 -29.25 24.15
CA VAL A 447 8.47 -30.22 24.81
C VAL A 447 9.68 -30.44 23.92
N TYR A 448 10.88 -30.23 24.47
CA TYR A 448 12.13 -30.38 23.74
C TYR A 448 13.03 -31.47 24.32
N GLU A 449 13.94 -31.98 23.49
CA GLU A 449 14.96 -32.95 23.88
C GLU A 449 16.35 -32.39 23.56
N ASP A 450 17.26 -32.44 24.54
CA ASP A 450 18.61 -31.86 24.55
C ASP A 450 18.68 -30.32 24.43
N THR A 451 18.01 -29.74 23.44
CA THR A 451 18.03 -28.30 23.13
C THR A 451 16.65 -27.81 22.71
N ILE A 452 16.34 -26.54 22.95
CA ILE A 452 15.08 -25.92 22.55
C ILE A 452 14.84 -25.94 21.02
N ASP A 453 15.92 -26.09 20.23
CA ASP A 453 15.84 -26.21 18.77
C ASP A 453 15.25 -27.56 18.33
N ASN A 454 15.20 -28.56 19.22
CA ASN A 454 14.68 -29.89 18.98
C ASN A 454 13.38 -30.14 19.76
N VAL A 455 12.31 -29.46 19.33
CA VAL A 455 10.96 -29.66 19.86
C VAL A 455 10.39 -30.99 19.34
N ILE A 456 10.11 -31.91 20.26
CA ILE A 456 9.61 -33.26 19.95
C ILE A 456 8.10 -33.41 20.17
N GLY A 457 7.45 -32.46 20.86
CA GLY A 457 6.02 -32.52 21.16
C GLY A 457 5.47 -31.25 21.80
N LEU A 458 4.20 -31.31 22.19
CA LEU A 458 3.48 -30.21 22.84
C LEU A 458 2.61 -30.77 23.98
N VAL A 459 2.66 -30.17 25.16
CA VAL A 459 1.78 -30.48 26.29
C VAL A 459 0.78 -29.35 26.47
N LEU A 460 -0.49 -29.68 26.69
CA LEU A 460 -1.50 -28.70 27.07
C LEU A 460 -1.59 -28.68 28.59
N ALA A 461 -1.68 -27.50 29.22
CA ALA A 461 -1.80 -27.36 30.67
C ALA A 461 -2.95 -28.22 31.24
N LYS A 462 -4.09 -28.23 30.54
CA LYS A 462 -5.26 -29.04 30.91
C LYS A 462 -5.05 -30.55 30.87
N ASP A 463 -4.08 -31.05 30.09
CA ASP A 463 -3.79 -32.48 30.01
C ASP A 463 -3.03 -32.97 31.26
N LEU A 464 -2.54 -32.06 32.11
CA LEU A 464 -1.97 -32.38 33.42
C LEU A 464 -3.06 -32.64 34.48
N ILE A 465 -4.28 -32.11 34.30
CA ILE A 465 -5.38 -32.26 35.27
C ILE A 465 -5.73 -33.74 35.55
N PRO A 466 -5.90 -34.63 34.53
CA PRO A 466 -6.16 -36.04 34.78
C PRO A 466 -5.03 -36.75 35.52
N VAL A 467 -3.78 -36.34 35.29
CA VAL A 467 -2.58 -36.89 35.93
C VAL A 467 -2.54 -36.52 37.42
N LEU A 468 -2.97 -35.31 37.78
CA LEU A 468 -3.10 -34.89 39.19
C LEU A 468 -4.14 -35.72 39.95
N HIS A 469 -5.25 -36.05 39.30
CA HIS A 469 -6.30 -36.86 39.91
C HIS A 469 -5.93 -38.34 40.02
N HIS A 470 -5.12 -38.86 39.09
CA HIS A 470 -4.67 -40.25 39.06
C HIS A 470 -3.17 -40.32 38.79
N PRO A 471 -2.33 -40.01 39.79
CA PRO A 471 -0.89 -39.95 39.60
C PRO A 471 -0.34 -41.34 39.25
N PRO A 472 0.34 -41.48 38.09
CA PRO A 472 0.99 -42.74 37.74
C PRO A 472 2.16 -43.03 38.68
N ALA A 473 2.52 -44.31 38.82
CA ALA A 473 3.66 -44.72 39.66
C ALA A 473 5.00 -44.12 39.20
N GLU A 474 5.15 -43.90 37.89
CA GLU A 474 6.24 -43.15 37.28
C GLU A 474 5.62 -42.20 36.24
N PHE A 475 5.85 -40.89 36.40
CA PHE A 475 5.37 -39.87 35.46
C PHE A 475 6.36 -39.69 34.31
N SER A 476 5.84 -39.55 33.09
CA SER A 476 6.64 -39.24 31.91
C SER A 476 5.91 -38.23 31.04
N LEU A 477 6.58 -37.11 30.74
CA LEU A 477 6.05 -36.08 29.83
C LEU A 477 5.69 -36.68 28.46
N ARG A 478 6.47 -37.67 27.98
CA ARG A 478 6.22 -38.35 26.70
C ARG A 478 4.88 -39.06 26.62
N ALA A 479 4.32 -39.48 27.75
CA ALA A 479 3.04 -40.16 27.79
C ALA A 479 1.85 -39.20 27.62
N VAL A 480 2.07 -37.91 27.91
CA VAL A 480 1.03 -36.86 27.90
C VAL A 480 1.21 -35.89 26.73
N MET A 481 2.42 -35.81 26.17
CA MET A 481 2.71 -34.95 25.03
C MET A 481 1.95 -35.37 23.76
N ARG A 482 1.53 -34.37 22.99
CA ARG A 482 0.91 -34.51 21.69
C ARG A 482 1.94 -34.24 20.60
N PRO A 483 1.77 -34.81 19.39
CA PRO A 483 2.63 -34.49 18.26
C PRO A 483 2.48 -33.00 17.88
N VAL A 484 3.61 -32.34 17.66
CA VAL A 484 3.65 -30.95 17.20
C VAL A 484 3.71 -30.90 15.67
N HIS A 485 3.00 -29.94 15.06
CA HIS A 485 3.10 -29.69 13.62
C HIS A 485 4.12 -28.58 13.35
N VAL A 486 5.16 -28.89 12.58
CA VAL A 486 6.23 -27.94 12.25
C VAL A 486 5.95 -27.33 10.89
N VAL A 487 5.83 -26.00 10.85
CA VAL A 487 5.66 -25.22 9.62
C VAL A 487 6.94 -24.46 9.27
N PRO A 488 7.34 -24.37 7.99
CA PRO A 488 8.44 -23.50 7.59
C PRO A 488 8.09 -22.03 7.82
N GLY A 489 9.02 -21.24 8.38
CA GLY A 489 8.81 -19.80 8.63
C GLY A 489 8.54 -18.95 7.37
N SER A 490 8.85 -19.46 6.17
CA SER A 490 8.55 -18.80 4.89
C SER A 490 7.12 -19.05 4.40
N ARG A 491 6.35 -19.88 5.09
CA ARG A 491 4.99 -20.23 4.66
C ARG A 491 4.06 -19.04 4.87
N GLU A 492 3.17 -18.76 3.92
CA GLU A 492 2.24 -17.63 4.06
C GLU A 492 1.25 -17.89 5.19
N VAL A 493 0.92 -16.82 5.91
CA VAL A 493 0.09 -16.89 7.11
C VAL A 493 -1.30 -17.45 6.81
N GLU A 494 -1.88 -17.11 5.65
CA GLU A 494 -3.15 -17.68 5.19
C GLU A 494 -3.10 -19.20 4.98
N GLU A 495 -1.95 -19.75 4.56
CA GLU A 495 -1.78 -21.21 4.48
C GLU A 495 -1.68 -21.84 5.85
N VAL A 496 -1.03 -21.17 6.81
CA VAL A 496 -0.89 -21.64 8.18
C VAL A 496 -2.24 -21.64 8.89
N LEU A 497 -3.08 -20.62 8.65
CA LEU A 497 -4.47 -20.57 9.13
C LEU A 497 -5.34 -21.68 8.52
N ALA A 498 -5.19 -21.97 7.23
CA ALA A 498 -5.96 -23.04 6.58
C ALA A 498 -5.57 -24.44 7.08
N ASP A 499 -4.29 -24.65 7.41
CA ASP A 499 -3.74 -25.91 7.91
C ASP A 499 -3.77 -26.00 9.46
N PHE A 500 -4.46 -25.09 10.14
CA PHE A 500 -4.24 -24.82 11.56
C PHE A 500 -4.40 -26.07 12.43
N LYS A 501 -3.29 -26.45 13.09
CA LYS A 501 -3.19 -27.50 14.11
C LYS A 501 -2.35 -26.96 15.28
N PRO A 502 -2.49 -27.50 16.51
CA PRO A 502 -1.79 -26.97 17.69
C PRO A 502 -0.27 -26.88 17.47
N GLY A 503 0.32 -25.71 17.71
CA GLY A 503 1.74 -25.41 17.50
C GLY A 503 2.16 -24.07 18.12
N VAL A 504 3.38 -23.62 17.81
CA VAL A 504 4.00 -22.37 18.33
C VAL A 504 3.41 -21.11 17.69
N VAL A 505 2.84 -21.21 16.49
CA VAL A 505 1.98 -20.16 15.92
C VAL A 505 0.56 -20.45 16.39
N THR A 506 0.00 -19.57 17.21
CA THR A 506 -1.33 -19.73 17.80
C THR A 506 -2.40 -19.04 16.94
N MET A 507 -3.68 -19.37 17.17
CA MET A 507 -4.78 -18.71 16.45
C MET A 507 -4.93 -17.27 16.91
N GLU A 508 -4.55 -17.00 18.15
CA GLU A 508 -4.47 -15.67 18.74
C GLU A 508 -3.47 -14.81 17.96
N ASP A 509 -2.23 -15.27 17.77
CA ASP A 509 -1.22 -14.54 16.98
C ASP A 509 -1.70 -14.24 15.55
N LEU A 510 -2.44 -15.17 14.93
CA LEU A 510 -2.97 -14.96 13.57
C LEU A 510 -4.14 -13.95 13.53
N LEU A 511 -4.99 -13.96 14.55
CA LEU A 511 -6.13 -13.04 14.64
C LEU A 511 -5.67 -11.64 15.05
N GLU A 512 -4.64 -11.55 15.88
CA GLU A 512 -4.01 -10.30 16.28
C GLU A 512 -3.48 -9.50 15.09
N GLU A 513 -2.99 -10.17 14.04
CA GLU A 513 -2.54 -9.51 12.81
C GLU A 513 -3.68 -8.86 12.01
N ILE A 514 -4.93 -9.30 12.21
CA ILE A 514 -6.11 -8.75 11.53
C ILE A 514 -6.83 -7.74 12.42
N VAL A 515 -6.91 -8.02 13.72
CA VAL A 515 -7.76 -7.32 14.68
C VAL A 515 -6.96 -6.32 15.53
N GLY A 516 -5.64 -6.47 15.61
CA GLY A 516 -4.78 -5.81 16.59
C GLY A 516 -4.70 -6.59 17.90
N GLU A 517 -3.99 -6.04 18.89
CA GLU A 517 -3.76 -6.65 20.21
C GLU A 517 -5.07 -7.16 20.85
N ILE A 518 -5.14 -8.48 21.04
CA ILE A 518 -6.27 -9.14 21.69
C ILE A 518 -5.84 -9.44 23.12
N LEU A 519 -6.31 -8.64 24.08
CA LEU A 519 -6.04 -8.85 25.50
C LEU A 519 -6.76 -10.12 25.98
N ASP A 520 -6.01 -11.08 26.52
CA ASP A 520 -6.55 -12.24 27.22
C ASP A 520 -7.11 -11.83 28.60
N GLU A 521 -7.96 -12.66 29.20
CA GLU A 521 -8.53 -12.42 30.53
C GLU A 521 -7.47 -12.38 31.65
N TYR A 522 -6.25 -12.86 31.36
CA TYR A 522 -5.11 -12.88 32.27
C TYR A 522 -4.05 -11.81 31.96
N ASP A 523 -4.21 -11.05 30.87
CA ASP A 523 -3.25 -10.02 30.50
C ASP A 523 -3.50 -8.73 31.30
N GLU A 524 -2.46 -8.23 31.95
CA GLU A 524 -2.49 -6.86 32.48
C GLU A 524 -2.29 -5.89 31.32
N PRO A 525 -3.23 -4.96 31.06
CA PRO A 525 -3.08 -3.99 29.98
C PRO A 525 -1.78 -3.19 30.21
N PRO A 526 -1.01 -2.90 29.15
CA PRO A 526 0.25 -2.19 29.29
C PRO A 526 0.02 -0.87 30.03
N PRO A 527 0.87 -0.53 31.02
CA PRO A 527 0.67 0.65 31.82
C PRO A 527 0.69 1.88 30.90
N PRO A 528 -0.28 2.80 31.04
CA PRO A 528 -0.33 3.99 30.22
C PRO A 528 0.98 4.78 30.32
N GLU A 529 1.58 5.11 29.17
CA GLU A 529 2.81 5.89 29.11
C GLU A 529 2.60 7.25 29.80
N THR A 530 3.37 7.53 30.85
CA THR A 530 3.38 8.84 31.49
C THR A 530 4.70 9.52 31.23
N THR A 531 4.66 10.76 30.75
CA THR A 531 5.87 11.54 30.48
C THR A 531 6.08 12.58 31.57
N LEU A 532 7.28 12.64 32.13
CA LEU A 532 7.68 13.69 33.07
C LEU A 532 8.11 14.95 32.31
N GLU A 533 7.39 16.06 32.50
CA GLU A 533 7.74 17.40 32.02
C GLU A 533 8.01 18.31 33.21
N GLY A 534 9.27 18.40 33.65
CA GLY A 534 9.67 19.22 34.81
C GLY A 534 9.02 18.72 36.11
N ASP A 535 8.24 19.57 36.78
CA ASP A 535 7.48 19.25 38.00
C ASP A 535 6.09 18.62 37.72
N THR A 536 5.74 18.42 36.46
CA THR A 536 4.42 17.92 36.05
C THR A 536 4.54 16.60 35.34
N THR A 537 3.70 15.64 35.70
CA THR A 537 3.59 14.36 35.00
C THR A 537 2.41 14.41 34.05
N LEU A 538 2.64 14.14 32.76
CA LEU A 538 1.58 13.95 31.79
C LEU A 538 1.02 12.55 31.94
N VAL A 539 -0.28 12.47 32.20
CA VAL A 539 -1.04 11.22 32.30
C VAL A 539 -2.14 11.22 31.25
N PRO A 540 -2.42 10.07 30.62
CA PRO A 540 -3.52 9.96 29.69
C PRO A 540 -4.85 10.00 30.46
N GLY A 541 -5.84 10.69 29.89
CA GLY A 541 -7.10 10.95 30.58
C GLY A 541 -7.93 9.69 30.87
N ASN A 542 -7.68 8.60 30.14
CA ASN A 542 -8.32 7.30 30.34
C ASN A 542 -7.73 6.49 31.50
N MET A 543 -6.65 6.94 32.15
CA MET A 543 -6.05 6.25 33.30
C MET A 543 -7.09 6.03 34.40
N ASN A 544 -7.15 4.79 34.92
CA ASN A 544 -8.09 4.41 35.98
C ASN A 544 -7.73 5.16 37.28
N ILE A 545 -8.75 5.54 38.06
CA ILE A 545 -8.53 6.26 39.32
C ILE A 545 -7.77 5.40 40.35
N GLY A 546 -8.01 4.09 40.41
CA GLY A 546 -7.28 3.18 41.30
C GLY A 546 -5.78 3.15 40.97
N GLU A 547 -5.45 2.92 39.69
CA GLU A 547 -4.07 2.96 39.19
C GLU A 547 -3.41 4.33 39.42
N PHE A 548 -4.16 5.42 39.18
CA PHE A 548 -3.70 6.77 39.43
C PHE A 548 -3.39 7.02 40.93
N ASN A 549 -4.24 6.54 41.83
CA ASN A 549 -4.07 6.67 43.27
C ASN A 549 -2.84 5.92 43.78
N GLU A 550 -2.62 4.70 43.31
CA GLU A 550 -1.43 3.91 43.61
C GLU A 550 -0.16 4.60 43.12
N ARG A 551 -0.17 5.07 41.87
CA ARG A 551 1.00 5.67 41.21
C ARG A 551 1.43 7.00 41.84
N PHE A 552 0.48 7.86 42.20
CA PHE A 552 0.77 9.18 42.75
C PHE A 552 0.64 9.24 44.28
N ALA A 553 0.31 8.13 44.94
CA ALA A 553 0.00 8.04 46.36
C ALA A 553 -1.07 9.07 46.79
N LEU A 554 -2.15 9.14 46.03
CA LEU A 554 -3.29 10.05 46.24
C LEU A 554 -4.56 9.26 46.57
N ALA A 555 -5.60 9.97 47.01
CA ALA A 555 -6.90 9.39 47.37
C ALA A 555 -8.03 10.13 46.62
N VAL A 556 -8.01 10.04 45.30
CA VAL A 556 -9.08 10.52 44.43
C VAL A 556 -10.27 9.53 44.53
N PRO A 557 -11.52 9.99 44.70
CA PRO A 557 -12.67 9.11 44.87
C PRO A 557 -13.03 8.31 43.61
N GLU A 558 -13.28 7.01 43.78
CA GLU A 558 -13.70 6.09 42.70
C GLU A 558 -15.23 5.93 42.57
N ALA A 559 -16.00 6.43 43.55
CA ALA A 559 -17.44 6.12 43.64
C ALA A 559 -18.30 6.66 42.48
N ASP A 560 -17.93 7.82 41.93
CA ASP A 560 -18.71 8.50 40.89
C ASP A 560 -18.02 8.50 39.51
N TYR A 561 -16.76 8.08 39.44
CA TYR A 561 -15.93 8.17 38.24
C TYR A 561 -14.96 6.99 38.14
N THR A 562 -14.77 6.45 36.94
CA THR A 562 -13.83 5.34 36.69
C THR A 562 -12.45 5.82 36.25
N THR A 563 -12.37 7.00 35.63
CA THR A 563 -11.13 7.53 35.03
C THR A 563 -10.80 8.92 35.55
N ILE A 564 -9.51 9.28 35.50
CA ILE A 564 -9.04 10.58 35.97
C ILE A 564 -9.59 11.75 35.13
N ALA A 565 -9.82 11.56 33.82
CA ALA A 565 -10.54 12.53 32.99
C ALA A 565 -12.00 12.69 33.43
N GLY A 566 -12.67 11.59 33.78
CA GLY A 566 -14.04 11.61 34.30
C GLY A 566 -14.15 12.44 35.58
N PHE A 567 -13.21 12.21 36.51
CA PHE A 567 -13.10 13.00 37.73
C PHE A 567 -12.90 14.50 37.45
N VAL A 568 -11.93 14.86 36.59
CA VAL A 568 -11.65 16.27 36.24
C VAL A 568 -12.84 16.91 35.53
N PHE A 569 -13.48 16.20 34.60
CA PHE A 569 -14.68 16.66 33.91
C PHE A 569 -15.83 16.92 34.90
N GLY A 570 -16.09 15.97 35.80
CA GLY A 570 -17.11 16.10 36.84
C GLY A 570 -16.83 17.26 37.78
N ALA A 571 -15.58 17.43 38.21
CA ALA A 571 -15.15 18.55 39.05
C ALA A 571 -15.26 19.92 38.35
N LEU A 572 -15.11 19.98 37.02
CA LEU A 572 -15.33 21.21 36.24
C LEU A 572 -16.82 21.54 36.09
N GLY A 573 -17.71 20.55 36.09
CA GLY A 573 -19.17 20.73 35.97
C GLY A 573 -19.64 21.31 34.62
N ARG A 574 -18.73 21.40 33.64
CA ARG A 574 -18.97 21.90 32.27
C ARG A 574 -18.04 21.19 31.30
N LEU A 575 -18.26 21.39 30.00
CA LEU A 575 -17.32 20.91 28.97
C LEU A 575 -15.91 21.48 29.23
N PRO A 576 -14.87 20.63 29.24
CA PRO A 576 -13.49 21.03 29.49
C PRO A 576 -12.92 21.77 28.28
N VAL A 577 -12.03 22.73 28.54
CA VAL A 577 -11.21 23.40 27.54
C VAL A 577 -9.73 23.21 27.87
N VAL A 578 -8.87 23.18 26.85
CA VAL A 578 -7.42 23.11 27.07
C VAL A 578 -6.96 24.28 27.94
N GLY A 579 -6.21 23.97 28.99
CA GLY A 579 -5.75 24.92 30.01
C GLY A 579 -6.60 24.96 31.28
N ASP A 580 -7.77 24.32 31.32
CA ASP A 580 -8.58 24.18 32.53
C ASP A 580 -7.80 23.50 33.65
N ARG A 581 -8.01 23.96 34.89
CA ARG A 581 -7.34 23.42 36.08
C ARG A 581 -8.32 23.04 37.17
N VAL A 582 -8.07 21.89 37.78
CA VAL A 582 -8.77 21.39 38.97
C VAL A 582 -7.72 21.06 40.02
N THR A 583 -7.85 21.59 41.23
CA THR A 583 -6.99 21.24 42.36
C THR A 583 -7.83 20.48 43.38
N ALA A 584 -7.50 19.21 43.58
CA ALA A 584 -8.24 18.33 44.47
C ALA A 584 -7.34 17.17 44.93
N HIS A 585 -7.63 16.62 46.13
CA HIS A 585 -6.99 15.40 46.65
C HIS A 585 -5.46 15.41 46.60
N GLY A 586 -4.82 16.56 46.86
CA GLY A 586 -3.36 16.67 46.93
C GLY A 586 -2.65 16.86 45.59
N ALA A 587 -3.38 17.02 44.48
CA ALA A 587 -2.81 17.32 43.17
C ALA A 587 -3.54 18.44 42.43
N THR A 588 -2.83 19.06 41.48
CA THR A 588 -3.41 19.97 40.49
C THR A 588 -3.39 19.30 39.13
N PHE A 589 -4.58 19.12 38.57
CA PHE A 589 -4.85 18.56 37.26
C PHE A 589 -5.03 19.71 36.26
N THR A 590 -4.30 19.69 35.15
CA THR A 590 -4.41 20.67 34.06
C THR A 590 -4.73 19.97 32.75
N VAL A 591 -5.81 20.36 32.07
CA VAL A 591 -6.16 19.83 30.75
C VAL A 591 -5.12 20.29 29.73
N LYS A 592 -4.39 19.35 29.14
CA LYS A 592 -3.35 19.63 28.13
C LYS A 592 -3.85 19.42 26.71
N GLN A 593 -4.62 18.35 26.50
CA GLN A 593 -5.13 17.99 25.19
C GLN A 593 -6.55 17.44 25.30
N LEU A 594 -7.37 17.76 24.30
CA LEU A 594 -8.73 17.24 24.14
C LEU A 594 -8.79 16.46 22.82
N ASP A 595 -9.44 15.30 22.86
CA ASP A 595 -9.91 14.58 21.68
C ASP A 595 -11.43 14.78 21.59
N GLY A 596 -11.85 15.63 20.65
CA GLY A 596 -13.24 16.09 20.55
C GLY A 596 -13.75 16.76 21.84
N ARG A 597 -14.55 16.03 22.61
CA ARG A 597 -15.12 16.49 23.91
C ARG A 597 -14.49 15.79 25.12
N ARG A 598 -13.57 14.85 24.90
CA ARG A 598 -12.93 14.04 25.95
C ARG A 598 -11.56 14.63 26.28
N ILE A 599 -11.19 14.60 27.56
CA ILE A 599 -9.82 14.93 27.96
C ILE A 599 -8.91 13.77 27.58
N GLU A 600 -7.99 14.02 26.66
CA GLU A 600 -7.02 13.04 26.16
C GLU A 600 -5.79 12.99 27.06
N THR A 601 -5.31 14.16 27.50
CA THR A 601 -4.10 14.27 28.34
C THR A 601 -4.27 15.29 29.45
N LEU A 602 -3.86 14.90 30.66
CA LEU A 602 -3.79 15.75 31.85
C LEU A 602 -2.35 15.93 32.29
N ALA A 603 -1.97 17.16 32.63
CA ALA A 603 -0.76 17.42 33.39
C ALA A 603 -1.10 17.44 34.87
N VAL A 604 -0.42 16.60 35.65
CA VAL A 604 -0.64 16.42 37.08
C VAL A 604 0.57 16.94 37.84
N LYS A 605 0.32 17.86 38.78
CA LYS A 605 1.31 18.33 39.74
C LYS A 605 0.90 17.93 41.15
N VAL A 606 1.64 17.04 41.79
CA VAL A 606 1.42 16.65 43.19
C VAL A 606 1.90 17.79 44.11
N ALA A 607 1.13 18.11 45.14
CA ALA A 607 1.52 19.10 46.15
C ALA A 607 2.74 18.58 46.95
N ALA A 608 3.72 19.45 47.19
CA ALA A 608 4.96 19.09 47.89
C ALA A 608 4.67 18.62 49.32
N GLY A 609 4.82 17.31 49.56
CA GLY A 609 4.56 16.65 50.84
C GLY A 609 4.35 15.12 50.74
N SER A 610 4.06 14.60 49.55
CA SER A 610 3.89 13.17 49.26
C SER A 610 4.69 12.80 48.01
N ALA A 611 5.98 12.49 48.17
CA ALA A 611 6.83 12.03 47.08
C ALA A 611 6.67 10.51 46.88
N PRO A 612 6.54 9.99 45.64
CA PRO A 612 6.53 8.56 45.38
C PRO A 612 7.91 7.94 45.63
N ARG A 613 7.94 6.75 46.25
CA ARG A 613 9.12 5.90 46.28
C ARG A 613 9.38 5.39 44.85
N GLN A 614 10.61 5.60 44.36
CA GLN A 614 11.10 4.94 43.16
C GLN A 614 10.99 3.42 43.34
N ALA A 615 10.25 2.74 42.46
CA ALA A 615 10.41 1.31 42.27
C ALA A 615 11.75 1.09 41.56
N ALA A 616 12.70 0.50 42.28
CA ALA A 616 13.88 -0.12 41.72
C ALA A 616 13.57 -1.60 41.50
N GLY A 617 13.81 -2.10 40.29
CA GLY A 617 13.56 -3.48 39.89
C GLY A 617 13.04 -3.52 38.47
#